data_AF-A0A7C3HMQ4-F1
#
_entry.id   AF-A0A7C3HMQ4-F1
#
_cell.length_a   1.000
_cell.length_b   1.000
_cell.length_c   1.000
_cell.angle_alpha   90.00
_cell.angle_beta   90.00
_cell.angle_gamma   90.00
#
_symmetry.space_group_name_H-M   'P 1'
#
loop_
_entity.id
_entity.type
_entity.pdbx_description
1 polymer ?
#
loop_
_entity_poly.entity_id
_entity_poly.type
_entity_poly.pdbx_seq_one_letter_code
_entity_poly.pdbx_strand_id
1 'polypeptide(L)'
;MKRVLFILLIVAIALSCKKSKHNKLIGRWDLLPQYASDTLNKQVYEFDATDLLIRTTNDTISDTATYKLVQEFNKYYVDIQALDGYNEGHYYIEKINKEILILQCYSPYMRKEFTRAE
;
A
#
# COMPACT_ATOMS: atom_id res chain seq x y z
N MET A 1 4.61 -4.07 -40.31
CA MET A 1 5.63 -3.63 -39.33
C MET A 1 5.14 -2.50 -38.41
N LYS A 2 4.62 -1.37 -38.92
CA LYS A 2 4.16 -0.24 -38.08
C LYS A 2 3.09 -0.62 -37.02
N ARG A 3 2.17 -1.55 -37.33
CA ARG A 3 1.13 -2.02 -36.39
C ARG A 3 1.68 -2.86 -35.24
N VAL A 4 2.72 -3.66 -35.47
CA VAL A 4 3.36 -4.49 -34.42
C VAL A 4 4.15 -3.63 -33.44
N LEU A 5 4.83 -2.60 -33.95
CA LEU A 5 5.56 -1.64 -33.12
C LEU A 5 4.62 -0.88 -32.16
N PHE A 6 3.43 -0.51 -32.64
CA PHE A 6 2.41 0.16 -31.84
C PHE A 6 1.87 -0.72 -30.70
N ILE A 7 1.65 -2.00 -30.96
CA ILE A 7 1.17 -2.96 -29.94
C ILE A 7 2.24 -3.16 -28.86
N LEU A 8 3.51 -3.30 -29.23
CA LEU A 8 4.62 -3.44 -28.28
C LEU A 8 4.78 -2.22 -27.38
N LEU A 9 4.58 -1.01 -27.92
CA LEU A 9 4.66 0.24 -27.15
C LEU A 9 3.56 0.30 -26.07
N ILE A 10 2.33 -0.10 -26.41
CA ILE A 10 1.19 -0.09 -25.47
C ILE A 10 1.42 -1.07 -24.32
N VAL A 11 1.93 -2.27 -24.60
CA VAL A 11 2.23 -3.29 -23.58
C VAL A 11 3.33 -2.82 -22.63
N ALA A 12 4.37 -2.17 -23.15
CA ALA A 12 5.47 -1.65 -22.33
C ALA A 12 5.01 -0.55 -21.34
N ILE A 13 4.09 0.32 -21.75
CA ILE A 13 3.54 1.39 -20.90
C ILE A 13 2.69 0.81 -19.77
N ALA A 14 1.92 -0.25 -20.03
CA ALA A 14 1.08 -0.90 -19.02
C ALA A 14 1.91 -1.55 -17.89
N LEU A 15 3.02 -2.22 -18.22
CA LEU A 15 3.93 -2.83 -17.24
C LEU A 15 4.66 -1.78 -16.38
N SER A 16 4.98 -0.62 -16.95
CA SER A 16 5.67 0.47 -16.26
C SER A 16 4.84 1.08 -15.12
N CYS A 17 3.52 1.23 -15.32
CA CYS A 17 2.62 1.80 -14.31
C CYS A 17 2.56 0.96 -13.02
N LYS A 18 2.47 -0.38 -13.14
CA LYS A 18 2.44 -1.28 -11.97
C LYS A 18 3.74 -1.21 -11.17
N LYS A 19 4.89 -1.25 -11.86
CA LYS A 19 6.21 -1.13 -11.22
C LYS A 19 6.41 0.22 -10.52
N SER A 20 5.91 1.30 -11.11
CA SER A 20 5.97 2.65 -10.52
C SER A 20 5.18 2.76 -9.21
N LYS A 21 3.97 2.17 -9.15
CA LYS A 21 3.15 2.16 -7.94
C LYS A 21 3.75 1.28 -6.84
N HIS A 22 4.23 0.09 -7.20
CA HIS A 22 4.94 -0.79 -6.27
C HIS A 22 6.13 -0.05 -5.64
N ASN A 23 6.99 0.55 -6.47
CA ASN A 23 8.17 1.28 -5.99
C ASN A 23 7.82 2.47 -5.08
N LYS A 24 6.66 3.10 -5.27
CA LYS A 24 6.20 4.18 -4.39
C LYS A 24 5.70 3.66 -3.05
N LEU A 25 5.13 2.45 -3.01
CA LEU A 25 4.62 1.83 -1.79
C LEU A 25 5.75 1.40 -0.86
N ILE A 26 6.85 0.89 -1.42
CA ILE A 26 8.02 0.48 -0.65
C ILE A 26 8.51 1.61 0.25
N GLY A 27 8.79 1.26 1.50
CA GLY A 27 9.29 2.13 2.55
C GLY A 27 8.40 2.16 3.79
N ARG A 28 8.74 3.09 4.69
CA ARG A 28 8.11 3.23 6.00
C ARG A 28 7.06 4.34 5.98
N TRP A 29 5.93 4.07 6.60
CA TRP A 29 4.73 4.90 6.59
C TRP A 29 4.17 5.02 8.01
N ASP A 30 4.18 6.23 8.56
CA ASP A 30 3.53 6.54 9.83
C ASP A 30 2.01 6.57 9.61
N LEU A 31 1.28 5.69 10.29
CA LEU A 31 -0.17 5.66 10.27
C LEU A 31 -0.70 6.82 11.12
N LEU A 32 -1.53 7.67 10.51
CA LEU A 32 -2.23 8.72 11.24
C LEU A 32 -3.28 8.10 12.20
N PRO A 33 -3.50 8.69 13.39
CA PRO A 33 -4.48 8.18 14.35
C PRO A 33 -5.85 7.96 13.71
N GLN A 34 -6.39 6.74 13.81
CA GLN A 34 -7.74 6.41 13.32
C GLN A 34 -8.79 6.71 14.40
N TYR A 35 -8.39 6.63 15.67
CA TYR A 35 -9.20 6.93 16.85
C TYR A 35 -8.45 7.85 17.81
N ALA A 36 -9.18 8.51 18.71
CA ALA A 36 -8.58 9.37 19.73
C ALA A 36 -7.57 8.61 20.62
N SER A 37 -7.82 7.32 20.88
CA SER A 37 -6.93 6.44 21.64
C SER A 37 -5.59 6.15 20.95
N ASP A 38 -5.51 6.31 19.63
CA ASP A 38 -4.30 5.96 18.86
C ASP A 38 -3.22 7.04 18.98
N THR A 39 -3.56 8.22 19.49
CA THR A 39 -2.62 9.33 19.69
C THR A 39 -1.43 8.99 20.60
N LEU A 40 -1.58 7.97 21.44
CA LEU A 40 -0.55 7.48 22.36
C LEU A 40 0.29 6.33 21.78
N ASN A 41 -0.14 5.74 20.65
CA ASN A 41 0.47 4.54 20.08
C ASN A 41 0.88 4.83 18.63
N LYS A 42 2.12 5.31 18.44
CA LYS A 42 2.66 5.55 17.10
C LYS A 42 2.75 4.22 16.37
N GLN A 43 2.08 4.10 15.23
CA GLN A 43 2.12 2.92 14.37
C GLN A 43 2.86 3.23 13.08
N VAL A 44 3.78 2.34 12.70
CA VAL A 44 4.56 2.45 11.46
C VAL A 44 4.40 1.18 10.65
N TYR A 45 4.09 1.34 9.37
CA TYR A 45 3.96 0.27 8.40
C TYR A 45 5.16 0.31 7.45
N GLU A 46 5.92 -0.77 7.39
CA GLU A 46 7.06 -0.91 6.48
C GLU A 46 6.76 -1.94 5.41
N PHE A 47 6.59 -1.47 4.18
CA PHE A 47 6.42 -2.31 2.99
C PHE A 47 7.78 -2.52 2.34
N ASP A 48 8.24 -3.76 2.23
CA ASP A 48 9.52 -4.06 1.60
C ASP A 48 9.36 -4.52 0.14
N ALA A 49 10.49 -4.73 -0.55
CA ALA A 49 10.51 -5.17 -1.95
C ALA A 49 10.21 -6.68 -2.14
N THR A 50 10.05 -7.42 -1.05
CA THR A 50 9.80 -8.87 -1.03
C THR A 50 8.36 -9.21 -0.66
N ASP A 51 7.46 -8.23 -0.75
CA ASP A 51 6.03 -8.36 -0.42
C ASP A 51 5.77 -8.66 1.08
N LEU A 52 6.72 -8.29 1.96
CA LEU A 52 6.58 -8.33 3.42
C LEU A 52 6.11 -6.97 3.96
N LEU A 53 5.19 -7.02 4.92
CA LEU A 53 4.75 -5.87 5.70
C LEU A 53 5.16 -6.07 7.16
N ILE A 54 5.94 -5.16 7.71
CA ILE A 54 6.25 -5.11 9.15
C ILE A 54 5.47 -3.97 9.77
N ARG A 55 4.76 -4.24 10.87
CA ARG A 55 4.06 -3.20 11.64
C ARG A 55 4.72 -3.03 12.99
N THR A 56 5.12 -1.80 13.28
CA THR A 56 5.77 -1.41 14.54
C THR A 56 4.83 -0.50 15.33
N THR A 57 4.69 -0.74 16.62
CA THR A 57 3.95 0.12 17.57
C THR A 57 4.92 0.58 18.65
N ASN A 58 5.07 1.90 18.82
CA ASN A 58 6.02 2.50 19.79
C ASN A 58 7.42 1.87 19.67
N ASP A 59 7.95 1.83 18.45
CA ASP A 59 9.29 1.30 18.09
C ASP A 59 9.52 -0.21 18.34
N THR A 60 8.49 -0.94 18.75
CA THR A 60 8.53 -2.41 18.89
C THR A 60 7.75 -3.07 17.76
N ILE A 61 8.32 -4.12 17.16
CA ILE A 61 7.60 -4.92 16.16
C ILE A 61 6.36 -5.51 16.83
N SER A 62 5.20 -5.08 16.35
CA SER A 62 3.90 -5.57 16.81
C SER A 62 3.46 -6.79 15.99
N ASP A 63 3.83 -6.83 14.71
CA ASP A 63 3.27 -7.78 13.76
C ASP A 63 4.09 -7.89 12.47
N THR A 64 3.89 -8.98 11.73
CA THR A 64 4.46 -9.20 10.40
C THR A 64 3.45 -9.91 9.51
N ALA A 65 3.19 -9.30 8.36
CA ALA A 65 2.19 -9.72 7.39
C ALA A 65 2.81 -9.83 5.99
N THR A 66 2.03 -10.33 5.05
CA THR A 66 2.36 -10.26 3.63
C THR A 66 1.42 -9.28 2.94
N TYR A 67 1.89 -8.64 1.87
CA TYR A 67 1.07 -7.78 1.05
C TYR A 67 1.25 -8.04 -0.44
N LYS A 68 0.27 -7.71 -1.27
CA LYS A 68 0.40 -7.76 -2.73
C LYS A 68 -0.22 -6.54 -3.39
N LEU A 69 0.43 -6.03 -4.44
CA LEU A 69 -0.14 -5.01 -5.30
C LEU A 69 -0.96 -5.64 -6.43
N VAL A 70 -2.27 -5.51 -6.33
CA VAL A 70 -3.23 -6.01 -7.31
C VAL A 70 -3.75 -4.86 -8.17
N GLN A 71 -3.93 -5.12 -9.46
CA GLN A 71 -4.57 -4.17 -10.37
C GLN A 71 -5.90 -4.77 -10.81
N GLU A 72 -6.99 -4.05 -10.56
CA GLU A 72 -8.32 -4.43 -11.00
C GLU A 72 -8.88 -3.29 -11.86
N PHE A 73 -9.16 -3.62 -13.12
CA PHE A 73 -9.48 -2.63 -14.15
C PHE A 73 -8.39 -1.53 -14.24
N ASN A 74 -8.73 -0.30 -13.86
CA ASN A 74 -7.87 0.87 -13.84
C ASN A 74 -7.50 1.34 -12.43
N LYS A 75 -7.79 0.54 -11.40
CA LYS A 75 -7.50 0.83 -10.01
C LYS A 75 -6.43 -0.11 -9.47
N TYR A 76 -5.70 0.36 -8.47
CA TYR A 76 -4.68 -0.41 -7.78
C TYR A 76 -5.09 -0.62 -6.33
N TYR A 77 -4.80 -1.81 -5.84
CA TYR A 77 -5.15 -2.27 -4.50
C TYR A 77 -3.93 -2.85 -3.80
N VAL A 78 -3.88 -2.70 -2.48
CA VAL A 78 -2.97 -3.43 -1.60
C VAL A 78 -3.80 -4.48 -0.89
N ASP A 79 -3.52 -5.74 -1.18
CA ASP A 79 -4.04 -6.88 -0.41
C ASP A 79 -3.09 -7.15 0.75
N ILE A 80 -3.56 -6.96 1.99
CA ILE A 80 -2.80 -7.26 3.22
C ILE A 80 -3.37 -8.52 3.86
N GLN A 81 -2.51 -9.48 4.18
CA GLN A 81 -2.88 -10.79 4.74
C GLN A 81 -2.00 -11.15 5.95
N ALA A 82 -2.60 -11.82 6.94
CA ALA A 82 -1.91 -12.30 8.15
C ALA A 82 -1.28 -11.17 8.99
N LEU A 83 -2.09 -10.17 9.32
CA LEU A 83 -1.75 -9.09 10.24
C LEU A 83 -2.48 -9.38 11.57
N ASP A 84 -3.63 -8.73 11.83
CA ASP A 84 -4.43 -8.97 13.05
C ASP A 84 -5.93 -9.18 12.77
N GLY A 85 -6.30 -9.51 11.53
CA GLY A 85 -7.68 -9.64 11.08
C GLY A 85 -8.49 -8.33 10.98
N TYR A 86 -8.14 -7.29 11.75
CA TYR A 86 -8.79 -5.98 11.67
C TYR A 86 -8.15 -5.06 10.63
N ASN A 87 -6.83 -5.15 10.50
CA ASN A 87 -6.01 -4.34 9.61
C ASN A 87 -5.64 -5.08 8.31
N GLU A 88 -6.11 -6.31 8.16
CA GLU A 88 -6.08 -7.08 6.91
C GLU A 88 -7.14 -6.57 5.94
N GLY A 89 -6.99 -6.90 4.66
CA GLY A 89 -8.03 -6.65 3.66
C GLY A 89 -7.50 -6.18 2.31
N HIS A 90 -8.46 -5.94 1.41
CA HIS A 90 -8.26 -5.50 0.04
C HIS A 90 -8.48 -3.99 -0.05
N TYR A 91 -7.40 -3.20 0.06
CA TYR A 91 -7.48 -1.76 0.15
C TYR A 91 -7.23 -1.10 -1.20
N TYR A 92 -8.19 -0.31 -1.67
CA TYR A 92 -8.01 0.59 -2.79
C TYR A 92 -6.95 1.66 -2.44
N ILE A 93 -5.95 1.83 -3.31
CA ILE A 93 -4.99 2.93 -3.22
C ILE A 93 -5.65 4.18 -3.79
N GLU A 94 -6.27 4.98 -2.92
CA GLU A 94 -6.85 6.27 -3.30
C GLU A 94 -5.75 7.26 -3.68
N LYS A 95 -4.66 7.32 -2.89
CA LYS A 95 -3.54 8.23 -3.13
C LYS A 95 -2.23 7.57 -2.75
N ILE A 96 -1.21 7.78 -3.58
CA ILE A 96 0.17 7.42 -3.25
C ILE A 96 1.15 8.34 -3.97
N ASN A 97 1.99 9.02 -3.19
CA ASN A 97 3.12 9.82 -3.66
C ASN A 97 4.33 9.61 -2.72
N LYS A 98 5.30 10.54 -2.66
CA LYS A 98 6.49 10.39 -1.81
C LYS A 98 6.24 10.67 -0.32
N GLU A 99 5.12 11.31 0.00
CA GLU A 99 4.82 11.85 1.33
C GLU A 99 3.56 11.25 1.92
N ILE A 100 2.59 10.89 1.08
CA ILE A 100 1.23 10.50 1.47
C ILE A 100 0.87 9.16 0.83
N LEU A 101 0.31 8.27 1.65
CA LEU A 101 -0.39 7.06 1.25
C LEU A 101 -1.79 7.07 1.86
N ILE A 102 -2.81 6.77 1.06
CA ILE A 102 -4.19 6.63 1.51
C ILE A 102 -4.74 5.31 0.98
N LEU A 103 -5.11 4.44 1.91
CA LEU A 103 -5.69 3.13 1.67
C LEU A 103 -7.16 3.15 2.10
N GLN A 104 -8.07 2.69 1.24
CA GLN A 104 -9.50 2.68 1.49
C GLN A 104 -10.09 1.29 1.23
N CYS A 105 -10.74 0.70 2.24
CA CYS A 105 -11.61 -0.45 2.10
C CYS A 105 -13.07 0.03 2.07
N TYR A 106 -13.91 -0.56 1.23
CA TYR A 106 -15.32 -0.19 1.10
C TYR A 106 -16.26 -1.05 1.96
N SER A 107 -15.83 -2.23 2.42
CA SER A 107 -16.65 -3.15 3.21
C SER A 107 -15.81 -4.02 4.14
N PRO A 108 -15.80 -3.75 5.46
CA PRO A 108 -16.36 -2.55 6.09
C PRO A 108 -15.65 -1.28 5.58
N TYR A 109 -16.35 -0.14 5.62
CA TYR A 109 -15.72 1.12 5.24
C TYR A 109 -14.58 1.43 6.22
N MET A 110 -13.34 1.45 5.73
CA MET A 110 -12.16 1.75 6.51
C MET A 110 -11.21 2.60 5.67
N ARG A 111 -10.67 3.66 6.26
CA ARG A 111 -9.70 4.54 5.61
C ARG A 111 -8.48 4.66 6.48
N LYS A 112 -7.31 4.37 5.91
CA LYS A 112 -6.01 4.49 6.56
C LYS A 112 -5.20 5.54 5.83
N GLU A 113 -4.85 6.60 6.54
CA GLU A 113 -4.04 7.69 6.02
C GLU A 113 -2.66 7.60 6.64
N PHE A 114 -1.63 7.74 5.81
CA PHE A 114 -0.25 7.63 6.25
C PHE A 114 0.58 8.79 5.72
N THR A 115 1.57 9.18 6.52
CA THR A 115 2.67 10.04 6.10
C THR A 115 3.95 9.23 5.98
N ARG A 116 4.90 9.65 5.16
CA ARG A 116 6.21 8.99 5.09
C ARG A 116 6.88 9.08 6.46
N ALA A 117 7.34 7.95 6.98
CA ALA A 117 8.12 7.94 8.22
C ALA A 117 9.57 8.35 7.93
N GLU A 118 10.22 8.96 8.93
CA GLU A 118 11.65 9.31 8.89
C GLU A 118 12.58 8.09 8.90
#